data_AF-A0A921RMX8-F1
#
_entry.id   AF-A0A921RMX8-F1
#
_cell.length_a   1.000
_cell.length_b   1.000
_cell.length_c   1.000
_cell.angle_alpha   90.00
_cell.angle_beta   90.00
_cell.angle_gamma   90.00
#
_symmetry.space_group_name_H-M   'P 1'
#
loop_
_entity.id
_entity.type
_entity.pdbx_description
1 polymer ?
#
loop_
_entity_poly.entity_id
_entity_poly.type
_entity_poly.pdbx_seq_one_letter_code
_entity_poly.pdbx_strand_id
1 'polypeptide(L)'
;MDTSNEVYEELFTKATNLGEGSSNLKTNYIIKMLGLSDCADTVVGDALRRGISGGQKKRTTIGEMLVGRARCFFMDDVSTGLDSSTTFEIMTFFWQMAHLMDLTMVISLLQPAPETFELFDDIILLCEGQIVYHGPRHNVNCFFNTIGFACPSRKNVADFLQEVSHDKLK
;
A
#
# COMPACT_ATOMS: atom_id res chain seq x y z
N MET A 1 -4.35 10.08 18.78
CA MET A 1 -5.45 9.85 17.82
C MET A 1 -5.95 11.22 17.42
N ASP A 2 -5.65 11.60 16.19
CA ASP A 2 -5.88 12.95 15.66
C ASP A 2 -7.31 13.04 15.10
N THR A 3 -8.12 13.96 15.63
CA THR A 3 -9.55 14.16 15.31
C THR A 3 -9.81 14.48 13.85
N SER A 4 -8.75 14.86 13.11
CA SER A 4 -8.69 14.99 11.66
C SER A 4 -9.18 13.73 10.93
N ASN A 5 -8.71 12.55 11.35
CA ASN A 5 -8.95 11.29 10.63
C ASN A 5 -10.41 10.84 10.73
N GLU A 6 -11.04 10.92 11.90
CA GLU A 6 -12.44 10.47 12.10
C GLU A 6 -13.43 11.19 11.18
N VAL A 7 -13.25 12.49 10.97
CA VAL A 7 -14.14 13.28 10.09
C VAL A 7 -14.00 12.83 8.63
N TYR A 8 -12.78 12.49 8.19
CA TYR A 8 -12.55 11.98 6.84
C TYR A 8 -13.13 10.57 6.66
N GLU A 9 -13.06 9.73 7.68
CA GLU A 9 -13.65 8.38 7.67
C GLU A 9 -15.18 8.39 7.56
N GLU A 10 -15.85 9.26 8.32
CA GLU A 10 -17.30 9.42 8.23
C GLU A 10 -17.73 9.93 6.86
N LEU A 11 -17.04 10.96 6.34
CA LEU A 11 -17.34 11.53 5.03
C LEU A 11 -17.15 10.51 3.90
N PHE A 12 -16.11 9.68 3.99
CA PHE A 12 -15.81 8.66 2.98
C PHE A 12 -16.76 7.48 3.03
N THR A 13 -17.11 7.00 4.23
CA THR A 13 -18.16 5.97 4.42
C THR A 13 -19.50 6.44 3.85
N LYS A 14 -19.82 7.73 4.01
CA LYS A 14 -21.05 8.32 3.45
C LYS A 14 -20.99 8.43 1.93
N ALA A 15 -19.84 8.81 1.37
CA ALA A 15 -19.63 8.96 -0.07
C ALA A 15 -19.64 7.62 -0.83
N THR A 16 -19.20 6.53 -0.19
CA THR A 16 -19.18 5.18 -0.79
C THR A 16 -20.56 4.50 -0.76
N ASN A 17 -21.42 4.86 0.22
CA ASN A 17 -22.77 4.31 0.37
C ASN A 17 -23.85 5.04 -0.44
N LEU A 18 -23.58 6.27 -0.89
CA LEU A 18 -24.52 7.04 -1.71
C LEU A 18 -24.29 6.74 -3.20
N GLY A 19 -25.37 6.44 -3.93
CA GLY A 19 -25.37 6.13 -5.37
C GLY A 19 -25.01 7.33 -6.27
N GLU A 20 -25.33 7.20 -7.58
CA GLU A 20 -24.83 7.94 -8.77
C GLU A 20 -24.53 9.46 -8.68
N GLY A 21 -24.96 10.19 -7.65
CA GLY A 21 -24.54 11.57 -7.35
C GLY A 21 -23.22 11.71 -6.55
N SER A 22 -22.67 10.62 -6.02
CA SER A 22 -21.49 10.63 -5.11
C SER A 22 -20.16 10.25 -5.77
N SER A 23 -20.16 9.96 -7.09
CA SER A 23 -18.95 9.64 -7.86
C SER A 23 -17.87 10.72 -7.72
N ASN A 24 -18.29 11.98 -7.63
CA ASN A 24 -17.38 13.11 -7.49
C ASN A 24 -16.73 13.18 -6.09
N LEU A 25 -17.46 12.80 -5.03
CA LEU A 25 -16.93 12.81 -3.66
C LEU A 25 -15.87 11.74 -3.44
N LYS A 26 -16.15 10.50 -3.86
CA LYS A 26 -15.18 9.40 -3.77
C LYS A 26 -13.91 9.73 -4.56
N THR A 27 -14.08 10.25 -5.79
CA THR A 27 -12.96 10.65 -6.65
C THR A 27 -12.13 11.76 -6.02
N ASN A 28 -12.76 12.83 -5.53
CA ASN A 28 -12.07 13.95 -4.87
C ASN A 28 -11.32 13.51 -3.60
N TYR A 29 -11.90 12.59 -2.83
CA TYR A 29 -11.23 12.02 -1.66
C TYR A 29 -9.98 11.24 -2.07
N ILE A 30 -10.08 10.35 -3.06
CA ILE A 30 -8.93 9.59 -3.57
C ILE A 30 -7.85 10.53 -4.14
N ILE A 31 -8.22 11.56 -4.90
CA ILE A 31 -7.29 12.59 -5.41
C ILE A 31 -6.53 13.24 -4.25
N LYS A 32 -7.23 13.59 -3.17
CA LYS A 32 -6.61 14.22 -2.00
C LYS A 32 -5.66 13.25 -1.29
N MET A 33 -6.10 12.03 -1.01
CA MET A 33 -5.30 11.02 -0.30
C MET A 33 -4.04 10.61 -1.07
N LEU A 34 -4.10 10.64 -2.41
CA LEU A 34 -2.94 10.36 -3.27
C LEU A 34 -2.07 11.59 -3.55
N GLY A 35 -2.33 12.73 -2.89
CA GLY A 35 -1.54 13.96 -3.08
C GLY A 35 -1.57 14.47 -4.53
N LEU A 36 -2.73 14.35 -5.20
CA LEU A 36 -2.93 14.74 -6.60
C LEU A 36 -3.71 16.04 -6.77
N SER A 37 -4.14 16.68 -5.66
CA SER A 37 -4.96 17.90 -5.67
C SER A 37 -4.39 19.01 -6.56
N ASP A 38 -3.10 19.29 -6.46
CA ASP A 38 -2.44 20.37 -7.22
C ASP A 38 -2.38 20.12 -8.73
N CYS A 39 -2.53 18.85 -9.15
CA CYS A 39 -2.49 18.45 -10.55
C CYS A 39 -3.81 17.85 -11.06
N ALA A 40 -4.92 17.98 -10.31
CA ALA A 40 -6.19 17.33 -10.63
C ALA A 40 -6.72 17.72 -12.02
N ASP A 41 -6.58 18.99 -12.40
CA ASP A 41 -7.01 19.53 -13.71
C ASP A 41 -5.88 19.60 -14.75
N THR A 42 -4.73 18.97 -14.46
CA THR A 42 -3.58 18.94 -15.38
C THR A 42 -3.64 17.70 -16.26
N VAL A 43 -3.38 17.87 -17.56
CA VAL A 43 -3.28 16.74 -18.50
C VAL A 43 -2.16 15.78 -18.06
N VAL A 44 -2.46 14.48 -17.97
CA VAL A 44 -1.49 13.44 -17.58
C VAL A 44 -0.25 13.45 -18.50
N GLY A 45 -0.46 13.62 -19.80
CA GLY A 45 0.60 13.68 -20.81
C GLY A 45 1.20 12.32 -21.14
N ASP A 46 1.94 12.27 -22.24
CA ASP A 46 2.54 11.06 -22.82
C ASP A 46 4.01 11.31 -23.19
N ALA A 47 4.58 10.49 -24.08
CA ALA A 47 5.97 10.63 -24.53
C ALA A 47 6.22 11.87 -25.39
N LEU A 48 5.18 12.41 -26.04
CA LEU A 48 5.26 13.54 -26.97
C LEU A 48 4.75 14.85 -26.35
N ARG A 49 3.82 14.74 -25.39
CA ARG A 49 3.22 15.88 -24.69
C ARG A 49 3.54 15.81 -23.20
N ARG A 50 4.27 16.81 -22.70
CA ARG A 50 4.54 16.97 -21.27
C ARG A 50 3.21 17.13 -20.50
N GLY A 51 3.14 16.45 -19.35
CA GLY A 51 2.03 16.53 -18.40
C GLY A 51 2.54 16.43 -16.98
N ILE A 52 1.84 15.67 -16.13
CA ILE A 52 2.19 15.43 -14.73
C ILE A 52 3.51 14.63 -14.60
N SER A 53 4.13 14.68 -13.42
CA SER A 53 5.39 13.99 -13.11
C SER A 53 5.23 12.46 -13.11
N GLY A 54 6.32 11.71 -13.22
CA GLY A 54 6.27 10.24 -13.19
C GLY A 54 5.63 9.67 -11.91
N GLY A 55 5.95 10.24 -10.75
CA GLY A 55 5.32 9.87 -9.48
C GLY A 55 3.82 10.20 -9.45
N GLN A 56 3.43 11.36 -9.98
CA GLN A 56 2.01 11.72 -10.13
C GLN A 56 1.27 10.77 -11.07
N LYS A 57 1.89 10.31 -12.17
CA LYS A 57 1.31 9.30 -13.07
C LYS A 57 1.07 7.98 -12.33
N LYS A 58 2.04 7.51 -11.56
CA LYS A 58 1.91 6.27 -10.78
C LYS A 58 0.78 6.36 -9.74
N ARG A 59 0.71 7.47 -9.01
CA ARG A 59 -0.41 7.72 -8.09
C ARG A 59 -1.75 7.86 -8.82
N THR A 60 -1.77 8.42 -10.02
CA THR A 60 -2.99 8.48 -10.86
C THR A 60 -3.48 7.07 -11.23
N THR A 61 -2.58 6.16 -11.59
CA THR A 61 -2.92 4.75 -11.85
C THR A 61 -3.49 4.04 -10.62
N ILE A 62 -2.94 4.28 -9.44
CA ILE A 62 -3.53 3.80 -8.18
C ILE A 62 -4.95 4.36 -8.01
N GLY A 63 -5.13 5.66 -8.24
CA GLY A 63 -6.43 6.32 -8.17
C GLY A 63 -7.47 5.69 -9.09
N GLU A 64 -7.10 5.43 -10.35
CA GLU A 64 -7.96 4.76 -11.34
C GLU A 64 -8.50 3.42 -10.82
N MET A 65 -7.64 2.61 -10.21
CA MET A 65 -8.04 1.33 -9.62
C MET A 65 -9.05 1.52 -8.48
N LEU A 66 -8.81 2.50 -7.59
CA LEU A 66 -9.60 2.72 -6.38
C LEU A 66 -10.99 3.36 -6.64
N VAL A 67 -11.16 4.13 -7.71
CA VAL A 67 -12.47 4.73 -8.03
C VAL A 67 -13.51 3.64 -8.35
N GLY A 68 -13.07 2.51 -8.89
CA GLY A 68 -13.92 1.35 -9.20
C GLY A 68 -14.64 0.74 -7.98
N ARG A 69 -15.55 -0.21 -8.25
CA ARG A 69 -16.34 -0.92 -7.21
C ARG A 69 -15.68 -2.24 -6.78
N ALA A 70 -14.38 -2.40 -7.01
CA ALA A 70 -13.67 -3.62 -6.66
C ALA A 70 -13.61 -3.80 -5.14
N ARG A 71 -13.77 -5.06 -4.68
CA ARG A 71 -13.60 -5.44 -3.27
C ARG A 71 -12.23 -6.04 -2.98
N CYS A 72 -11.51 -6.44 -4.02
CA CYS A 72 -10.18 -7.02 -3.94
C CYS A 72 -9.23 -6.25 -4.85
N PHE A 73 -8.08 -5.86 -4.30
CA PHE A 73 -7.03 -5.13 -5.02
C PHE A 73 -5.74 -5.92 -5.00
N PHE A 74 -5.09 -6.01 -6.16
CA PHE A 74 -3.79 -6.64 -6.32
C PHE A 74 -2.85 -5.59 -6.89
N MET A 75 -1.81 -5.27 -6.14
CA MET A 75 -0.98 -4.11 -6.39
C MET A 75 0.47 -4.54 -6.43
N ASP A 76 1.09 -4.39 -7.60
CA ASP A 76 2.50 -4.66 -7.82
C ASP A 76 3.25 -3.34 -8.05
N ASP A 77 4.44 -3.19 -7.48
CA ASP A 77 5.35 -2.07 -7.74
C ASP A 77 4.78 -0.65 -7.45
N VAL A 78 3.82 -0.54 -6.53
CA VAL A 78 3.14 0.72 -6.21
C VAL A 78 4.02 1.76 -5.53
N SER A 79 5.08 1.33 -4.82
CA SER A 79 6.05 2.22 -4.17
C SER A 79 7.23 2.62 -5.07
N THR A 80 7.48 1.89 -6.16
CA THR A 80 8.70 2.07 -6.96
C THR A 80 8.76 3.47 -7.59
N GLY A 81 9.80 4.23 -7.25
CA GLY A 81 9.99 5.61 -7.72
C GLY A 81 9.26 6.69 -6.90
N LEU A 82 8.64 6.31 -5.78
CA LEU A 82 8.17 7.23 -4.76
C LEU A 82 9.21 7.34 -3.63
N ASP A 83 9.25 8.47 -2.94
CA ASP A 83 10.02 8.58 -1.72
C ASP A 83 9.34 7.83 -0.55
N SER A 84 10.08 7.61 0.54
CA SER A 84 9.60 6.82 1.67
C SER A 84 8.38 7.45 2.36
N SER A 85 8.33 8.79 2.46
CA SER A 85 7.22 9.48 3.12
C SER A 85 5.92 9.37 2.31
N THR A 86 5.98 9.61 1.00
CA THR A 86 4.86 9.37 0.09
C THR A 86 4.42 7.91 0.14
N THR A 87 5.36 6.97 0.15
CA THR A 87 5.04 5.53 0.21
C THR A 87 4.28 5.19 1.47
N PHE A 88 4.74 5.68 2.63
CA PHE A 88 4.09 5.44 3.91
C PHE A 88 2.67 6.05 3.97
N GLU A 89 2.48 7.26 3.44
CA GLU A 89 1.15 7.89 3.36
C GLU A 89 0.17 7.07 2.52
N ILE A 90 0.60 6.61 1.34
CA ILE A 90 -0.23 5.75 0.47
C ILE A 90 -0.55 4.42 1.13
N MET A 91 0.42 3.79 1.79
CA MET A 91 0.22 2.51 2.47
C MET A 91 -0.70 2.64 3.68
N THR A 92 -0.60 3.75 4.42
CA THR A 92 -1.52 4.08 5.52
C THR A 92 -2.94 4.21 4.98
N PHE A 93 -3.10 4.88 3.84
CA PHE A 93 -4.39 5.00 3.19
C PHE A 93 -4.95 3.65 2.73
N PHE A 94 -4.14 2.77 2.15
CA PHE A 94 -4.57 1.41 1.79
C PHE A 94 -4.98 0.59 3.02
N TRP A 95 -4.19 0.66 4.09
CA TRP A 95 -4.51 0.01 5.36
C TRP A 95 -5.87 0.48 5.89
N GLN A 96 -6.12 1.80 5.91
CA GLN A 96 -7.41 2.37 6.29
C GLN A 96 -8.55 1.83 5.42
N MET A 97 -8.39 1.89 4.10
CA MET A 97 -9.39 1.38 3.17
C MET A 97 -9.70 -0.11 3.38
N ALA A 98 -8.68 -0.95 3.58
CA ALA A 98 -8.86 -2.38 3.83
C ALA A 98 -9.73 -2.63 5.07
N HIS A 99 -9.42 -1.94 6.17
CA HIS A 99 -10.08 -2.15 7.46
C HIS A 99 -11.48 -1.52 7.54
N LEU A 100 -11.67 -0.34 6.94
CA LEU A 100 -12.90 0.44 7.11
C LEU A 100 -13.97 0.06 6.09
N MET A 101 -13.56 -0.37 4.90
CA MET A 101 -14.47 -0.76 3.83
C MET A 101 -14.59 -2.29 3.65
N ASP A 102 -13.94 -3.08 4.50
CA ASP A 102 -13.93 -4.55 4.40
C ASP A 102 -13.45 -5.00 3.00
N LEU A 103 -12.27 -4.48 2.60
CA LEU A 103 -11.62 -4.77 1.33
C LEU A 103 -10.43 -5.72 1.54
N THR A 104 -10.16 -6.54 0.55
CA THR A 104 -8.93 -7.36 0.50
C THR A 104 -7.89 -6.66 -0.35
N MET A 105 -6.69 -6.44 0.18
CA MET A 105 -5.59 -5.87 -0.59
C MET A 105 -4.36 -6.77 -0.49
N VAL A 106 -3.82 -7.16 -1.65
CA VAL A 106 -2.55 -7.87 -1.76
C VAL A 106 -1.57 -6.94 -2.44
N ILE A 107 -0.54 -6.53 -1.70
CA ILE A 107 0.42 -5.52 -2.15
C ILE A 107 1.82 -6.12 -2.09
N SER A 108 2.58 -6.03 -3.18
CA SER A 108 4.01 -6.31 -3.19
C SER A 108 4.79 -5.01 -2.91
N LEU A 109 5.81 -5.11 -2.06
CA LEU A 109 6.75 -4.02 -1.81
C LEU A 109 8.18 -4.52 -1.89
N LEU A 110 9.01 -3.78 -2.64
CA LEU A 110 10.44 -3.96 -2.61
C LEU A 110 11.00 -3.16 -1.43
N GLN A 111 11.54 -3.86 -0.42
CA GLN A 111 12.27 -3.26 0.70
C GLN A 111 11.48 -2.15 1.44
N PRO A 112 10.32 -2.48 2.04
CA PRO A 112 9.54 -1.48 2.77
C PRO A 112 10.32 -0.95 3.97
N ALA A 113 10.20 0.36 4.22
CA ALA A 113 10.68 0.94 5.47
C ALA A 113 10.00 0.26 6.69
N PRO A 114 10.63 0.21 7.87
CA PRO A 114 10.08 -0.49 9.03
C PRO A 114 8.66 -0.06 9.38
N GLU A 115 8.41 1.24 9.39
CA GLU A 115 7.08 1.82 9.62
C GLU A 115 6.03 1.38 8.59
N THR A 116 6.43 1.20 7.33
CA THR A 116 5.54 0.69 6.28
C THR A 116 5.28 -0.80 6.45
N PHE A 117 6.30 -1.57 6.84
CA PHE A 117 6.14 -3.00 7.12
C PHE A 117 5.16 -3.26 8.27
N GLU A 118 5.14 -2.40 9.29
CA GLU A 118 4.22 -2.53 10.43
C GLU A 118 2.74 -2.36 10.06
N LEU A 119 2.42 -1.79 8.90
CA LEU A 119 1.05 -1.64 8.40
C LEU A 119 0.45 -2.94 7.85
N PHE A 120 1.24 -4.00 7.63
CA PHE A 120 0.72 -5.25 7.10
C PHE A 120 0.13 -6.14 8.20
N ASP A 121 -1.06 -6.70 7.94
CA ASP A 121 -1.70 -7.68 8.81
C ASP A 121 -1.04 -9.07 8.66
N ASP A 122 -0.96 -9.53 7.41
CA ASP A 122 -0.35 -10.79 7.01
C ASP A 122 0.84 -10.56 6.06
N ILE A 123 1.82 -11.45 6.11
CA ILE A 123 2.98 -11.47 5.21
C ILE A 123 2.96 -12.74 4.39
N ILE A 124 3.13 -12.59 3.07
CA ILE A 124 3.44 -13.69 2.16
C ILE A 124 4.90 -13.50 1.73
N LEU A 125 5.76 -14.45 2.11
CA LEU A 125 7.15 -14.46 1.68
C LEU A 125 7.34 -15.53 0.61
N LEU A 126 7.85 -15.09 -0.56
CA LEU A 126 8.12 -15.95 -1.71
C LEU A 126 9.62 -16.12 -1.91
N CYS A 127 10.07 -17.35 -2.12
CA CYS A 127 11.45 -17.71 -2.47
C CYS A 127 11.43 -18.72 -3.61
N GLU A 128 12.12 -18.43 -4.72
CA GLU A 128 12.19 -19.30 -5.91
C GLU A 128 10.81 -19.82 -6.39
N GLY A 129 9.79 -18.96 -6.32
CA GLY A 129 8.41 -19.30 -6.73
C GLY A 129 7.61 -20.13 -5.73
N GLN A 130 8.16 -20.40 -4.53
CA GLN A 130 7.49 -21.11 -3.44
C GLN A 130 7.16 -20.17 -2.30
N ILE A 131 6.03 -20.41 -1.62
CA ILE A 131 5.66 -19.71 -0.38
C ILE A 131 6.46 -20.33 0.77
N VAL A 132 7.37 -19.56 1.35
CA VAL A 132 8.16 -20.00 2.52
C VAL A 132 7.50 -19.59 3.83
N TYR A 133 6.69 -18.53 3.80
CA TYR A 133 5.88 -18.09 4.93
C TYR A 133 4.58 -17.45 4.44
N HIS A 134 3.48 -17.77 5.11
CA HIS A 134 2.20 -17.10 4.95
C HIS A 134 1.49 -17.06 6.30
N GLY A 135 1.19 -15.85 6.77
CA GLY A 135 0.40 -15.65 7.98
C GLY A 135 0.69 -14.33 8.67
N PRO A 136 0.26 -14.17 9.93
CA PRO A 136 0.29 -12.88 10.61
C PRO A 136 1.69 -12.32 10.73
N ARG A 137 1.85 -11.03 10.43
CA ARG A 137 3.15 -10.35 10.47
C ARG A 137 3.87 -10.54 11.81
N HIS A 138 3.14 -10.46 12.92
CA HIS A 138 3.70 -10.59 14.26
C HIS A 138 4.30 -11.98 14.57
N ASN A 139 3.88 -13.03 13.84
CA ASN A 139 4.37 -14.39 14.04
C ASN A 139 5.62 -14.71 13.20
N VAL A 140 5.98 -13.86 12.24
CA VAL A 140 7.04 -14.17 11.26
C VAL A 140 8.38 -14.46 11.92
N ASN A 141 8.76 -13.66 12.93
CA ASN A 141 10.02 -13.87 13.67
C ASN A 141 10.02 -15.19 14.44
N CYS A 142 8.88 -15.57 15.04
CA CYS A 142 8.77 -16.83 15.79
C CYS A 142 8.90 -18.03 14.85
N PHE A 143 8.30 -17.96 13.67
CA PHE A 143 8.42 -18.98 12.64
C PHE A 143 9.88 -19.17 12.21
N PHE A 144 10.57 -18.10 11.82
CA PHE A 144 11.97 -18.19 11.38
C PHE A 144 12.92 -18.63 12.49
N ASN A 145 12.68 -18.23 13.74
CA ASN A 145 13.44 -18.71 14.89
C ASN A 145 13.34 -20.23 15.05
N THR A 146 12.18 -20.83 14.78
CA THR A 146 11.95 -22.27 14.92
C THR A 146 12.75 -23.09 13.91
N ILE A 147 13.01 -22.52 12.73
CA ILE A 147 13.82 -23.14 11.66
C ILE A 147 15.29 -22.71 11.68
N GLY A 148 15.74 -22.04 12.75
CA GLY A 148 17.16 -21.72 12.98
C GLY A 148 17.61 -20.34 12.49
N PHE A 149 16.70 -19.48 12.03
CA PHE A 149 17.01 -18.11 11.59
C PHE A 149 16.53 -17.09 12.62
N ALA A 150 17.45 -16.36 13.23
CA ALA A 150 17.13 -15.31 14.21
C ALA A 150 17.39 -13.92 13.65
N CYS A 151 16.39 -13.03 13.77
CA CYS A 151 16.54 -11.63 13.37
C CYS A 151 17.51 -10.91 14.32
N PRO A 152 18.63 -10.33 13.82
CA PRO A 152 19.54 -9.55 14.65
C PRO A 152 18.87 -8.31 15.25
N SER A 153 19.23 -7.93 16.47
CA SER A 153 18.60 -6.81 17.21
C SER A 153 18.78 -5.43 16.56
N ARG A 154 19.77 -5.27 15.68
CA ARG A 154 20.04 -4.00 14.97
C ARG A 154 19.41 -3.94 13.58
N LYS A 155 18.69 -5.00 13.19
CA LYS A 155 18.15 -5.15 11.85
C LYS A 155 16.63 -5.08 11.88
N ASN A 156 16.03 -4.43 10.91
CA ASN A 156 14.58 -4.47 10.76
C ASN A 156 14.14 -5.83 10.17
N VAL A 157 12.89 -6.19 10.45
CA VAL A 157 12.34 -7.50 10.08
C VAL A 157 12.25 -7.65 8.57
N ALA A 158 11.84 -6.62 7.82
CA ALA A 158 11.71 -6.69 6.37
C ALA A 158 13.04 -7.05 5.68
N ASP A 159 14.13 -6.39 6.07
CA ASP A 159 15.47 -6.67 5.55
C ASP A 159 15.96 -8.06 5.99
N PHE A 160 15.64 -8.50 7.20
CA PHE A 160 15.95 -9.86 7.65
C PHE A 160 15.26 -10.91 6.78
N LEU A 161 13.97 -10.76 6.51
CA LEU A 161 13.20 -11.71 5.69
C LEU A 161 13.71 -11.79 4.25
N GLN A 162 14.16 -10.67 3.68
CA GLN A 162 14.79 -10.69 2.35
C GLN A 162 16.11 -11.43 2.36
N GLU A 163 16.96 -11.22 3.36
CA GLU A 163 18.22 -11.98 3.47
C GLU A 163 17.98 -13.47 3.61
N VAL A 164 17.04 -13.90 4.45
CA VAL A 164 16.72 -15.33 4.61
C VAL A 164 16.13 -15.93 3.32
N SER A 165 15.51 -15.10 2.46
CA SER A 165 15.03 -15.54 1.15
C SER A 165 16.14 -15.62 0.10
N HIS A 166 17.25 -14.90 0.29
CA HIS A 166 18.40 -14.91 -0.62
C HIS A 166 19.49 -15.91 -0.20
N ASP A 167 19.70 -16.07 1.11
CA ASP A 167 20.49 -17.16 1.67
C ASP A 167 19.69 -18.43 1.41
N LYS A 168 20.10 -19.17 0.37
CA LYS A 168 19.51 -20.45 -0.01
C LYS A 168 19.18 -21.23 1.25
N LEU A 169 17.88 -21.42 1.53
CA LEU A 169 17.39 -22.42 2.47
C LEU A 169 17.89 -23.77 1.92
N LYS A 170 19.11 -24.15 2.32
CA LYS A 170 19.81 -25.36 1.88
C LYS A 170 19.32 -26.56 2.67
#